data_AF-A0A9D5EUL2-F1
#
_entry.id   AF-A0A9D5EUL2-F1
#
_cell.length_a   1.000
_cell.length_b   1.000
_cell.length_c   1.000
_cell.angle_alpha   90.00
_cell.angle_beta   90.00
_cell.angle_gamma   90.00
#
_symmetry.space_group_name_H-M   'P 1'
#
loop_
_entity.id
_entity.type
_entity.pdbx_description
1 polymer ?
#
loop_
_entity_poly.entity_id
_entity_poly.type
_entity_poly.pdbx_seq_one_letter_code
_entity_poly.pdbx_strand_id
1 'polypeptide(L)'
;MGTNSLKVQPIAAALHTRDRPEDYRWFPEVGQSQLSHVLKELHRELVADQDAHPASTFIFLEERWRVGLLVANLKTNRQDHAQRFINDTLLLEFDSNDRETVLRLAAGLLAEEASAIQQHLLVYAEAAYKRQTTGQVGIEPLAVPPVASISGSDDLPLQFRVGLRSTEGNQHRVAGLLHQVASKPAERRPFVVVSTGFVGRDKLQQHAVHAQHFIALTRASSFPEGSVVLEPVAGGQHRVGKPLWIVGLLGLFGVLIGGSLLMRSSSNSSVPPPTLVRPPETQNEARRAASLVGIGVTPYGEIWLSVLGLVSPKQDDATQTHG
;
A
#
# COMPACT_ATOMS: atom_id res chain seq x y z
N MET A 1 -35.07 17.77 13.95
CA MET A 1 -35.00 16.82 12.82
C MET A 1 -33.72 16.02 12.98
N GLY A 2 -33.80 14.72 13.24
CA GLY A 2 -32.60 13.88 13.33
C GLY A 2 -32.05 13.67 11.94
N THR A 3 -30.87 14.21 11.65
CA THR A 3 -30.15 13.87 10.42
C THR A 3 -29.73 12.41 10.54
N ASN A 4 -30.24 11.55 9.66
CA ASN A 4 -29.78 10.18 9.53
C ASN A 4 -28.32 10.21 9.05
N SER A 5 -27.37 10.32 9.99
CA SER A 5 -25.95 10.23 9.67
C SER A 5 -25.67 8.80 9.23
N LEU A 6 -25.24 8.66 8.00
CA LEU A 6 -24.81 7.39 7.43
C LEU A 6 -23.56 6.93 8.18
N LYS A 7 -23.55 5.69 8.65
CA LYS A 7 -22.39 5.09 9.31
C LYS A 7 -21.75 4.08 8.39
N VAL A 8 -20.43 4.17 8.25
CA VAL A 8 -19.60 3.17 7.55
C VAL A 8 -18.69 2.48 8.56
N GLN A 9 -18.37 1.21 8.33
CA GLN A 9 -17.56 0.43 9.26
C GLN A 9 -16.17 0.21 8.68
N PRO A 10 -15.13 0.91 9.17
CA PRO A 10 -13.78 0.59 8.78
C PRO A 10 -13.42 -0.83 9.27
N ILE A 11 -12.70 -1.57 8.43
CA ILE A 11 -12.17 -2.90 8.72
C ILE A 11 -10.72 -2.86 9.20
N ALA A 12 -10.03 -1.74 8.93
CA ALA A 12 -8.75 -1.42 9.52
C ALA A 12 -8.61 0.08 9.77
N ALA A 13 -7.83 0.43 10.78
CA ALA A 13 -7.49 1.82 11.09
C ALA A 13 -6.05 1.92 11.59
N ALA A 14 -5.35 2.97 11.17
CA ALA A 14 -4.05 3.35 11.71
C ALA A 14 -4.00 4.86 11.93
N LEU A 15 -3.26 5.27 12.96
CA LEU A 15 -3.06 6.67 13.31
C LEU A 15 -1.57 6.97 13.28
N HIS A 16 -1.19 8.00 12.54
CA HIS A 16 0.15 8.57 12.59
C HIS A 16 0.08 9.88 13.35
N THR A 17 0.61 9.87 14.57
CA THR A 17 0.55 10.99 15.50
C THR A 17 1.80 11.00 16.37
N ARG A 18 1.91 12.02 17.21
CA ARG A 18 2.99 12.23 18.15
C ARG A 18 2.49 11.97 19.57
N ASP A 19 3.25 11.23 20.37
CA ASP A 19 3.09 11.25 21.84
C ASP A 19 4.09 12.24 22.46
N ARG A 20 3.77 12.85 23.60
CA ARG A 20 4.32 14.14 24.04
C ARG A 20 5.85 14.25 24.21
N PRO A 21 6.66 13.18 24.24
CA PRO A 21 8.11 13.30 24.03
C PRO A 21 8.64 12.71 22.70
N GLU A 22 7.89 11.86 22.02
CA GLU A 22 8.39 11.04 20.91
C GLU A 22 8.23 11.74 19.56
N ASP A 23 8.90 11.25 18.52
CA ASP A 23 8.66 11.71 17.15
C ASP A 23 7.35 11.14 16.59
N TYR A 24 6.88 11.72 15.48
CA TYR A 24 5.73 11.18 14.77
C TYR A 24 5.97 9.72 14.37
N ARG A 25 5.02 8.85 14.71
CA ARG A 25 5.07 7.43 14.37
C ARG A 25 3.67 6.89 14.07
N TRP A 26 3.64 5.79 13.34
CA TRP A 26 2.42 5.01 13.18
C TRP A 26 2.17 4.22 14.47
N PHE A 27 1.02 4.44 15.09
CA PHE A 27 0.53 3.62 16.17
C PHE A 27 0.16 2.23 15.65
N PRO A 28 0.10 1.19 16.53
CA PRO A 28 -0.31 -0.15 16.13
C PRO A 28 -1.62 -0.12 15.35
N GLU A 29 -1.57 -0.69 14.17
CA GLU A 29 -2.73 -0.83 13.31
C GLU A 29 -3.75 -1.77 13.94
N VAL A 30 -5.02 -1.40 13.87
CA VAL A 30 -6.12 -2.23 14.35
C VAL A 30 -6.88 -2.74 13.13
N GLY A 31 -7.20 -4.03 13.11
CA GLY A 31 -7.95 -4.66 12.01
C GLY A 31 -7.07 -5.31 10.93
N GLN A 32 -7.70 -5.75 9.84
CA GLN A 32 -7.02 -6.44 8.73
C GLN A 32 -6.85 -5.47 7.56
N SER A 33 -5.69 -4.81 7.49
CA SER A 33 -5.38 -3.94 6.35
C SER A 33 -4.66 -4.68 5.23
N GLN A 34 -5.08 -4.40 4.00
CA GLN A 34 -4.37 -4.81 2.79
C GLN A 34 -3.72 -3.62 2.08
N LEU A 35 -4.25 -2.41 2.30
CA LEU A 35 -3.80 -1.19 1.64
C LEU A 35 -2.85 -0.35 2.48
N SER A 36 -2.63 -0.68 3.77
CA SER A 36 -1.87 0.18 4.67
C SER A 36 -0.46 0.45 4.20
N HIS A 37 0.25 -0.55 3.65
CA HIS A 37 1.60 -0.35 3.13
C HIS A 37 1.63 0.70 2.01
N VAL A 38 0.75 0.56 1.01
CA VAL A 38 0.69 1.46 -0.15
C VAL A 38 0.29 2.87 0.29
N LEU A 39 -0.70 3.00 1.17
CA LEU A 39 -1.13 4.31 1.69
C LEU A 39 -0.04 4.99 2.52
N LYS A 40 0.69 4.25 3.36
CA LYS A 40 1.81 4.79 4.16
C LYS A 40 2.98 5.22 3.27
N GLU A 41 3.26 4.47 2.21
CA GLU A 41 4.25 4.83 1.19
C GLU A 41 3.85 6.12 0.47
N LEU A 42 2.64 6.17 -0.08
CA LEU A 42 2.11 7.38 -0.73
C LEU A 42 2.08 8.57 0.22
N HIS A 43 1.74 8.38 1.50
CA HIS A 43 1.78 9.44 2.50
C HIS A 43 3.20 9.99 2.72
N ARG A 44 4.19 9.10 2.92
CA ARG A 44 5.58 9.49 3.13
C ARG A 44 6.11 10.28 1.94
N GLU A 45 5.76 9.86 0.73
CA GLU A 45 6.31 10.45 -0.49
C GLU A 45 5.52 11.67 -0.98
N LEU A 46 4.21 11.66 -0.87
CA LEU A 46 3.37 12.68 -1.50
C LEU A 46 2.77 13.68 -0.52
N VAL A 47 2.74 13.42 0.78
CA VAL A 47 1.92 14.22 1.72
C VAL A 47 2.73 14.86 2.86
N ALA A 48 3.89 14.32 3.21
CA ALA A 48 4.59 14.63 4.45
C ALA A 48 5.08 16.09 4.65
N ASP A 49 4.98 16.99 3.66
CA ASP A 49 5.39 18.39 3.81
C ASP A 49 4.24 19.29 4.32
N GLN A 50 4.43 19.85 5.53
CA GLN A 50 3.37 20.26 6.47
C GLN A 50 2.75 21.65 6.26
N ASP A 51 3.08 22.38 5.20
CA ASP A 51 2.61 23.78 5.02
C ASP A 51 1.43 23.94 4.04
N ALA A 52 0.68 22.87 3.80
CA ALA A 52 -0.46 22.88 2.90
C ALA A 52 -1.73 23.50 3.53
N HIS A 53 -1.71 24.79 3.90
CA HIS A 53 -2.95 25.54 4.17
C HIS A 53 -3.47 26.23 2.89
N PRO A 54 -4.79 26.24 2.59
CA PRO A 54 -5.93 25.66 3.34
C PRO A 54 -6.56 24.38 2.74
N ALA A 55 -5.98 23.75 1.71
CA ALA A 55 -6.63 22.61 1.04
C ALA A 55 -6.48 21.29 1.83
N SER A 56 -7.55 20.48 1.87
CA SER A 56 -7.51 19.14 2.45
C SER A 56 -6.43 18.28 1.81
N THR A 57 -5.57 17.69 2.63
CA THR A 57 -4.53 16.77 2.17
C THR A 57 -4.98 15.33 2.44
N PHE A 58 -5.22 14.56 1.39
CA PHE A 58 -5.71 13.19 1.52
C PHE A 58 -5.31 12.30 0.35
N ILE A 59 -5.42 10.99 0.56
CA ILE A 59 -5.26 9.95 -0.45
C ILE A 59 -6.48 9.05 -0.39
N PHE A 60 -7.17 8.91 -1.52
CA PHE A 60 -8.13 7.85 -1.77
C PHE A 60 -7.45 6.78 -2.64
N LEU A 61 -7.61 5.52 -2.28
CA LEU A 61 -7.11 4.37 -3.05
C LEU A 61 -8.19 3.30 -3.10
N GLU A 62 -8.61 2.93 -4.29
CA GLU A 62 -9.40 1.73 -4.55
C GLU A 62 -8.52 0.67 -5.21
N GLU A 63 -8.43 -0.51 -4.61
CA GLU A 63 -7.77 -1.67 -5.20
C GLU A 63 -8.59 -2.93 -4.95
N ARG A 64 -9.03 -3.58 -6.04
CA ARG A 64 -9.84 -4.81 -6.03
C ARG A 64 -11.15 -4.66 -5.23
N TRP A 65 -11.17 -5.17 -4.00
CA TRP A 65 -12.33 -5.21 -3.09
C TRP A 65 -12.10 -4.38 -1.82
N ARG A 66 -11.06 -3.54 -1.82
CA ARG A 66 -10.70 -2.66 -0.71
C ARG A 66 -10.70 -1.21 -1.14
N VAL A 67 -11.15 -0.37 -0.20
CA VAL A 67 -11.14 1.07 -0.36
C VAL A 67 -10.40 1.66 0.83
N GLY A 68 -9.40 2.47 0.56
CA GLY A 68 -8.56 3.13 1.53
C GLY A 68 -8.75 4.64 1.47
N LEU A 69 -8.86 5.26 2.64
CA LEU A 69 -8.86 6.71 2.81
C LEU A 69 -7.79 7.08 3.84
N LEU A 70 -6.84 7.92 3.45
CA LEU A 70 -5.88 8.52 4.34
C LEU A 70 -6.08 10.03 4.32
N VAL A 71 -6.28 10.64 5.49
CA VAL A 71 -6.43 12.08 5.64
C VAL A 71 -5.34 12.58 6.58
N ALA A 72 -4.52 13.51 6.08
CA ALA A 72 -3.38 14.06 6.80
C ALA A 72 -3.67 15.47 7.28
N ASN A 73 -2.75 15.99 8.11
CA ASN A 73 -2.78 17.35 8.63
C ASN A 73 -4.06 17.67 9.43
N LEU A 74 -4.61 16.67 10.13
CA LEU A 74 -5.73 16.86 11.06
C LEU A 74 -5.22 17.56 12.31
N LYS A 75 -5.37 18.89 12.37
CA LYS A 75 -4.85 19.73 13.46
C LYS A 75 -5.58 19.46 14.76
N THR A 76 -4.88 18.89 15.74
CA THR A 76 -5.43 18.57 17.06
C THR A 76 -5.34 19.76 18.03
N ASN A 77 -6.04 19.65 19.16
CA ASN A 77 -5.83 20.54 20.31
C ASN A 77 -4.64 20.10 21.18
N ARG A 78 -4.02 18.95 20.88
CA ARG A 78 -2.86 18.44 21.62
C ARG A 78 -1.62 19.22 21.17
N GLN A 79 -0.76 19.54 22.14
CA GLN A 79 0.51 20.23 21.90
C GLN A 79 1.69 19.33 22.23
N ASP A 80 2.78 19.50 21.48
CA ASP A 80 4.07 18.90 21.78
C ASP A 80 4.81 19.66 22.91
N HIS A 81 6.00 19.18 23.29
CA HIS A 81 6.83 19.83 24.33
C HIS A 81 7.28 21.25 23.97
N ALA A 82 7.23 21.61 22.68
CA ALA A 82 7.54 22.95 22.17
C ALA A 82 6.28 23.80 21.96
N GLN A 83 5.14 23.40 22.55
CA GLN A 83 3.85 24.09 22.44
C GLN A 83 3.29 24.19 21.01
N ARG A 84 3.77 23.38 20.07
CA ARG A 84 3.24 23.32 18.71
C ARG A 84 2.07 22.35 18.66
N PHE A 85 1.02 22.69 17.92
CA PHE A 85 -0.11 21.79 17.68
C PHE A 85 0.35 20.52 16.95
N ILE A 86 -0.14 19.38 17.40
CA ILE A 86 0.11 18.08 16.77
C ILE A 86 -0.86 17.91 15.60
N ASN A 87 -0.35 17.48 14.46
CA ASN A 87 -1.12 17.20 13.25
C ASN A 87 -1.24 15.69 13.06
N ASP A 88 -2.44 15.17 13.19
CA ASP A 88 -2.69 13.74 13.02
C ASP A 88 -2.83 13.38 11.54
N THR A 89 -2.50 12.13 11.23
CA THR A 89 -2.85 11.49 9.97
C THR A 89 -3.63 10.22 10.27
N LEU A 90 -4.86 10.16 9.76
CA LEU A 90 -5.78 9.06 9.94
C LEU A 90 -5.83 8.22 8.68
N LEU A 91 -5.60 6.91 8.81
CA LEU A 91 -5.75 5.92 7.75
C LEU A 91 -6.92 5.00 8.10
N LEU A 92 -7.86 4.86 7.18
CA LEU A 92 -9.00 3.96 7.28
C LEU A 92 -9.06 3.06 6.05
N GLU A 93 -9.34 1.79 6.25
CA GLU A 93 -9.63 0.83 5.18
C GLU A 93 -11.04 0.28 5.36
N PHE A 94 -11.75 0.10 4.27
CA PHE A 94 -13.15 -0.30 4.20
C PHE A 94 -13.35 -1.49 3.25
N ASP A 95 -14.46 -2.18 3.44
CA ASP A 95 -14.95 -3.13 2.45
C ASP A 95 -15.52 -2.41 1.21
N SER A 96 -15.58 -3.11 0.09
CA SER A 96 -16.15 -2.59 -1.14
C SER A 96 -17.64 -2.23 -1.06
N ASN A 97 -18.36 -2.72 -0.06
CA ASN A 97 -19.75 -2.33 0.20
C ASN A 97 -19.87 -0.84 0.61
N ASP A 98 -18.85 -0.29 1.27
CA ASP A 98 -18.83 1.12 1.71
C ASP A 98 -18.27 2.06 0.64
N ARG A 99 -17.88 1.54 -0.53
CA ARG A 99 -17.18 2.26 -1.60
C ARG A 99 -17.87 3.58 -1.98
N GLU A 100 -19.17 3.55 -2.25
CA GLU A 100 -19.94 4.74 -2.65
C GLU A 100 -19.84 5.83 -1.59
N THR A 101 -19.98 5.46 -0.32
CA THR A 101 -19.92 6.40 0.80
C THR A 101 -18.52 6.97 0.99
N VAL A 102 -17.47 6.14 0.88
CA VAL A 102 -16.08 6.60 1.02
C VAL A 102 -15.67 7.51 -0.14
N LEU A 103 -16.13 7.23 -1.37
CA LEU A 103 -15.94 8.14 -2.51
C LEU A 103 -16.64 9.48 -2.31
N ARG A 104 -17.87 9.49 -1.80
CA ARG A 104 -18.57 10.74 -1.44
C ARG A 104 -17.86 11.51 -0.34
N LEU A 105 -17.35 10.81 0.67
CA LEU A 105 -16.54 11.42 1.73
C LEU A 105 -15.27 12.06 1.16
N ALA A 106 -14.58 11.38 0.25
CA ALA A 106 -13.41 11.93 -0.45
C ALA A 106 -13.77 13.11 -1.36
N ALA A 107 -14.94 13.10 -2.01
CA ALA A 107 -15.45 14.23 -2.78
C ALA A 107 -15.71 15.45 -1.90
N GLY A 108 -16.35 15.25 -0.74
CA GLY A 108 -16.61 16.33 0.23
C GLY A 108 -15.33 16.95 0.80
N LEU A 109 -14.22 16.21 0.89
CA LEU A 109 -12.90 16.77 1.25
C LEU A 109 -12.36 17.77 0.23
N LEU A 110 -12.88 17.79 -0.99
CA LEU A 110 -12.53 18.70 -2.09
C LEU A 110 -13.59 19.80 -2.34
N ALA A 111 -14.65 19.84 -1.53
CA ALA A 111 -15.79 20.72 -1.72
C ALA A 111 -15.99 21.65 -0.51
N GLU A 112 -17.10 22.38 -0.47
CA GLU A 112 -17.43 23.33 0.59
C GLU A 112 -17.52 22.67 1.97
N GLU A 113 -17.85 21.38 2.02
CA GLU A 113 -17.97 20.59 3.24
C GLU A 113 -16.63 20.14 3.85
N ALA A 114 -15.50 20.44 3.20
CA ALA A 114 -14.18 19.95 3.60
C ALA A 114 -13.86 20.20 5.08
N SER A 115 -14.10 21.40 5.58
CA SER A 115 -13.85 21.77 6.99
C SER A 115 -14.70 20.97 7.97
N ALA A 116 -15.99 20.75 7.66
CA ALA A 116 -16.88 19.98 8.50
C ALA A 116 -16.46 18.50 8.54
N ILE A 117 -16.13 17.93 7.37
CA ILE A 117 -15.65 16.56 7.26
C ILE A 117 -14.33 16.37 8.01
N GLN A 118 -13.37 17.27 7.85
CA GLN A 118 -12.09 17.24 8.57
C GLN A 118 -12.32 17.27 10.08
N GLN A 119 -13.24 18.09 10.57
CA GLN A 119 -13.58 18.14 11.99
C GLN A 119 -14.16 16.81 12.48
N HIS A 120 -15.02 16.15 11.70
CA HIS A 120 -15.54 14.83 12.04
C HIS A 120 -14.44 13.76 12.08
N LEU A 121 -13.53 13.77 11.11
CA LEU A 121 -12.40 12.85 11.05
C LEU A 121 -11.38 13.11 12.18
N LEU A 122 -11.18 14.37 12.57
CA LEU A 122 -10.37 14.73 13.73
C LEU A 122 -10.96 14.19 15.03
N VAL A 123 -12.28 14.34 15.24
CA VAL A 123 -12.96 13.76 16.42
C VAL A 123 -12.81 12.24 16.44
N TYR A 124 -12.91 11.59 15.28
CA TYR A 124 -12.69 10.15 15.15
C TYR A 124 -11.23 9.76 15.48
N ALA A 125 -10.25 10.50 14.95
CA ALA A 125 -8.83 10.28 15.22
C ALA A 125 -8.49 10.42 16.71
N GLU A 126 -9.01 11.45 17.38
CA GLU A 126 -8.86 11.66 18.82
C GLU A 126 -9.48 10.53 19.65
N ALA A 127 -10.64 10.02 19.26
CA ALA A 127 -11.25 8.86 19.90
C ALA A 127 -10.38 7.60 19.72
N ALA A 128 -9.84 7.39 18.51
CA ALA A 128 -8.92 6.28 18.24
C ALA A 128 -7.63 6.38 19.06
N TYR A 129 -7.04 7.56 19.16
CA TYR A 129 -5.86 7.82 19.99
C TYR A 129 -6.10 7.48 21.46
N LYS A 130 -7.23 7.94 22.03
CA LYS A 130 -7.61 7.65 23.42
C LYS A 130 -7.79 6.16 23.67
N ARG A 131 -8.41 5.43 22.74
CA ARG A 131 -8.54 3.97 22.85
C ARG A 131 -7.19 3.26 22.84
N GLN A 132 -6.32 3.61 21.89
CA GLN A 132 -4.98 3.02 21.80
C GLN A 132 -4.13 3.27 23.06
N THR A 133 -4.15 4.51 23.59
CA THR A 133 -3.42 4.87 24.82
C THR A 133 -4.00 4.25 26.09
N THR A 134 -5.26 3.84 26.08
CA THR A 134 -5.91 3.12 27.20
C THR A 134 -5.89 1.60 27.02
N GLY A 135 -5.25 1.09 25.95
CA GLY A 135 -5.19 -0.35 25.64
C GLY A 135 -6.50 -0.93 25.11
N GLN A 136 -7.50 -0.10 24.79
CA GLN A 136 -8.74 -0.55 24.17
C GLN A 136 -8.51 -0.85 22.69
N VAL A 137 -8.71 -2.11 22.29
CA VAL A 137 -8.58 -2.54 20.90
C VAL A 137 -9.97 -2.56 20.27
N GLY A 138 -10.21 -1.72 19.27
CA GLY A 138 -11.48 -1.68 18.55
C GLY A 138 -11.55 -0.59 17.48
N ILE A 139 -12.38 -0.84 16.46
CA ILE A 139 -12.68 0.10 15.38
C ILE A 139 -14.15 0.46 15.46
N GLU A 140 -14.44 1.73 15.72
CA GLU A 140 -15.83 2.20 15.76
C GLU A 140 -16.33 2.52 14.34
N PRO A 141 -17.65 2.46 14.12
CA PRO A 141 -18.23 3.00 12.90
C PRO A 141 -17.90 4.50 12.76
N LEU A 142 -17.52 4.91 11.56
CA LEU A 142 -17.35 6.32 11.20
C LEU A 142 -18.71 6.90 10.82
N ALA A 143 -19.13 7.96 11.51
CA ALA A 143 -20.27 8.77 11.12
C ALA A 143 -19.85 9.68 9.97
N VAL A 144 -20.50 9.52 8.81
CA VAL A 144 -20.25 10.30 7.61
C VAL A 144 -21.26 11.46 7.57
N PRO A 145 -20.79 12.71 7.53
CA PRO A 145 -21.69 13.85 7.37
C PRO A 145 -22.33 13.79 5.97
N PRO A 146 -23.56 14.32 5.82
CA PRO A 146 -24.18 14.42 4.50
C PRO A 146 -23.32 15.30 3.60
N VAL A 147 -22.95 14.77 2.43
CA VAL A 147 -22.23 15.50 1.37
C VAL A 147 -23.25 15.87 0.32
N ALA A 148 -23.31 17.15 -0.07
CA ALA A 148 -24.23 17.59 -1.10
C ALA A 148 -23.90 16.88 -2.43
N SER A 149 -24.91 16.66 -3.27
CA SER A 149 -24.66 16.14 -4.60
C SER A 149 -23.99 17.23 -5.43
N ILE A 150 -22.78 16.97 -5.89
CA ILE A 150 -22.05 17.87 -6.77
C ILE A 150 -22.41 17.52 -8.21
N SER A 151 -22.96 18.49 -8.95
CA SER A 151 -23.16 18.36 -10.38
C SER A 151 -21.79 18.29 -11.07
N GLY A 152 -21.41 17.09 -11.52
CA GLY A 152 -20.12 16.89 -12.18
C GLY A 152 -20.01 17.67 -13.50
N SER A 153 -18.81 18.16 -13.80
CA SER A 153 -18.40 18.49 -15.17
C SER A 153 -17.80 17.22 -15.78
N ASP A 154 -18.26 16.84 -16.98
CA ASP A 154 -17.84 15.63 -17.71
C ASP A 154 -16.41 15.73 -18.27
N ASP A 155 -15.65 16.77 -17.94
CA ASP A 155 -14.46 17.16 -18.69
C ASP A 155 -13.17 16.43 -18.24
N LEU A 156 -13.20 15.60 -17.19
CA LEU A 156 -12.04 14.79 -16.81
C LEU A 156 -12.18 13.39 -17.41
N PRO A 157 -11.37 13.05 -18.43
CA PRO A 157 -11.48 11.74 -19.02
C PRO A 157 -11.05 10.68 -18.01
N LEU A 158 -11.96 9.74 -17.74
CA LEU A 158 -11.80 8.69 -16.73
C LEU A 158 -10.55 7.82 -16.92
N GLN A 159 -9.96 7.78 -18.12
CA GLN A 159 -8.92 6.81 -18.51
C GLN A 159 -7.47 7.27 -18.28
N PHE A 160 -7.22 8.39 -17.59
CA PHE A 160 -5.90 9.02 -17.57
C PHE A 160 -5.26 9.15 -16.20
N ARG A 161 -3.92 9.07 -16.19
CA ARG A 161 -3.06 9.50 -15.09
C ARG A 161 -2.83 10.99 -15.27
N VAL A 162 -3.44 11.81 -14.42
CA VAL A 162 -3.45 13.27 -14.58
C VAL A 162 -2.98 13.96 -13.31
N GLY A 163 -2.16 14.99 -13.49
CA GLY A 163 -1.84 15.95 -12.46
C GLY A 163 -2.50 17.29 -12.78
N LEU A 164 -3.04 17.92 -11.76
CA LEU A 164 -3.83 19.14 -11.81
C LEU A 164 -3.29 20.11 -10.76
N ARG A 165 -3.27 21.40 -11.08
CA ARG A 165 -3.10 22.42 -10.06
C ARG A 165 -4.33 22.42 -9.14
N SER A 166 -4.11 22.44 -7.83
CA SER A 166 -5.15 22.44 -6.80
C SER A 166 -5.83 23.80 -6.67
N THR A 167 -6.54 24.22 -7.71
CA THR A 167 -7.45 25.37 -7.70
C THR A 167 -8.85 24.93 -7.28
N GLU A 168 -9.69 25.85 -6.80
CA GLU A 168 -11.08 25.57 -6.42
C GLU A 168 -11.87 24.90 -7.57
N GLY A 169 -11.72 25.40 -8.81
CA GLY A 169 -12.37 24.81 -9.98
C GLY A 169 -11.92 23.37 -10.26
N ASN A 170 -10.62 23.06 -10.13
CA ASN A 170 -10.14 21.69 -10.33
C ASN A 170 -10.52 20.77 -9.16
N GLN A 171 -10.55 21.28 -7.92
CA GLN A 171 -11.06 20.52 -6.76
C GLN A 171 -12.53 20.14 -6.97
N HIS A 172 -13.37 21.09 -7.39
CA HIS A 172 -14.78 20.86 -7.69
C HIS A 172 -14.98 19.85 -8.84
N ARG A 173 -14.17 19.94 -9.90
CA ARG A 173 -14.19 18.96 -11.01
C ARG A 173 -13.84 17.54 -10.54
N VAL A 174 -12.80 17.40 -9.72
CA VAL A 174 -12.41 16.09 -9.17
C VAL A 174 -13.46 15.57 -8.18
N ALA A 175 -14.07 16.45 -7.38
CA ALA A 175 -15.18 16.08 -6.50
C ALA A 175 -16.38 15.54 -7.30
N GLY A 176 -16.77 16.24 -8.37
CA GLY A 176 -17.81 15.79 -9.29
C GLY A 176 -17.49 14.45 -9.95
N LEU A 177 -16.23 14.23 -10.35
CA LEU A 177 -15.77 12.94 -10.88
C LEU A 177 -15.89 11.82 -9.83
N LEU A 178 -15.50 12.07 -8.58
CA LEU A 178 -15.65 11.10 -7.49
C LEU A 178 -17.12 10.73 -7.26
N HIS A 179 -18.06 11.68 -7.36
CA HIS A 179 -19.50 11.39 -7.33
C HIS A 179 -19.96 10.54 -8.51
N GLN A 180 -19.47 10.82 -9.72
CA GLN A 180 -19.80 10.04 -10.92
C GLN A 180 -19.24 8.61 -10.85
N VAL A 181 -18.04 8.44 -10.30
CA VAL A 181 -17.42 7.12 -10.08
C VAL A 181 -18.15 6.36 -8.98
N ALA A 182 -18.67 7.05 -7.96
CA ALA A 182 -19.46 6.45 -6.89
C ALA A 182 -20.76 5.83 -7.42
N SER A 183 -21.40 6.43 -8.43
CA SER A 183 -22.65 5.93 -9.03
C SER A 183 -22.47 4.81 -10.07
N LYS A 184 -21.24 4.44 -10.42
CA LYS A 184 -20.91 3.41 -11.43
C LYS A 184 -20.22 2.18 -10.81
N PRO A 185 -20.92 1.30 -10.07
CA PRO A 185 -20.31 0.19 -9.34
C PRO A 185 -19.73 -0.93 -10.23
N ALA A 186 -20.11 -1.00 -11.51
CA ALA A 186 -19.67 -2.04 -12.44
C ALA A 186 -18.22 -1.86 -12.95
N GLU A 187 -17.64 -0.67 -12.81
CA GLU A 187 -16.31 -0.34 -13.37
C GLU A 187 -15.24 -0.28 -12.27
N ARG A 188 -15.06 -1.37 -11.52
CA ARG A 188 -14.01 -1.46 -10.50
C ARG A 188 -12.64 -1.59 -11.15
N ARG A 189 -11.90 -0.48 -11.21
CA ARG A 189 -10.52 -0.43 -11.66
C ARG A 189 -9.66 0.21 -10.57
N PRO A 190 -8.37 -0.16 -10.44
CA PRO A 190 -7.49 0.52 -9.51
C PRO A 190 -7.50 2.03 -9.76
N PHE A 191 -7.88 2.79 -8.74
CA PHE A 191 -8.18 4.20 -8.84
C PHE A 191 -7.62 4.93 -7.62
N VAL A 192 -6.81 5.97 -7.88
CA VAL A 192 -6.15 6.76 -6.85
C VAL A 192 -6.45 8.23 -7.06
N VAL A 193 -6.83 8.90 -5.99
CA VAL A 193 -6.89 10.37 -5.93
C VAL A 193 -5.99 10.85 -4.80
N VAL A 194 -5.09 11.76 -5.12
CA VAL A 194 -4.21 12.41 -4.14
C VAL A 194 -4.48 13.90 -4.17
N SER A 195 -4.82 14.48 -3.02
CA SER A 195 -4.79 15.93 -2.81
C SER A 195 -3.60 16.24 -1.91
N THR A 196 -2.68 17.07 -2.39
CA THR A 196 -1.41 17.36 -1.71
C THR A 196 -0.98 18.83 -1.81
N GLY A 197 -0.01 19.21 -0.97
CA GLY A 197 0.73 20.46 -1.04
C GLY A 197 1.64 20.56 -2.27
N PHE A 198 2.88 20.98 -2.06
CA PHE A 198 3.83 21.32 -3.14
C PHE A 198 4.63 20.09 -3.60
N VAL A 199 4.02 19.24 -4.43
CA VAL A 199 4.68 18.07 -5.00
C VAL A 199 4.91 18.25 -6.49
N GLY A 200 6.18 18.20 -6.91
CA GLY A 200 6.57 18.36 -8.30
C GLY A 200 6.09 17.22 -9.21
N ARG A 201 6.06 17.49 -10.52
CA ARG A 201 5.59 16.55 -11.55
C ARG A 201 6.32 15.21 -11.51
N ASP A 202 7.65 15.23 -11.40
CA ASP A 202 8.47 14.01 -11.44
C ASP A 202 8.09 13.03 -10.34
N LYS A 203 7.86 13.53 -9.12
CA LYS A 203 7.45 12.71 -7.98
C LYS A 203 6.05 12.13 -8.18
N LEU A 204 5.11 12.91 -8.71
CA LEU A 204 3.78 12.42 -9.06
C LEU A 204 3.83 11.36 -10.16
N GLN A 205 4.69 11.51 -11.17
CA GLN A 205 4.87 10.53 -12.24
C GLN A 205 5.45 9.20 -11.72
N GLN A 206 6.38 9.25 -10.76
CA GLN A 206 6.92 8.05 -10.12
C GLN A 206 5.83 7.24 -9.41
N HIS A 207 4.86 7.90 -8.78
CA HIS A 207 3.77 7.23 -8.05
C HIS A 207 2.53 6.94 -8.90
N ALA A 208 2.39 7.53 -10.08
CA ALA A 208 1.26 7.24 -10.97
C ALA A 208 1.19 5.77 -11.42
N VAL A 209 2.27 5.00 -11.26
CA VAL A 209 2.33 3.55 -11.55
C VAL A 209 1.42 2.70 -10.66
N HIS A 210 1.05 3.18 -9.47
CA HIS A 210 0.28 2.40 -8.49
C HIS A 210 -1.18 2.14 -8.92
N ALA A 211 -1.70 2.87 -9.89
CA ALA A 211 -3.07 2.71 -10.34
C ALA A 211 -3.22 2.87 -11.84
N GLN A 212 -4.27 2.26 -12.40
CA GLN A 212 -4.64 2.51 -13.80
C GLN A 212 -5.11 3.95 -13.96
N HIS A 213 -5.85 4.45 -12.97
CA HIS A 213 -6.32 5.82 -12.89
C HIS A 213 -5.69 6.50 -11.70
N PHE A 214 -5.01 7.61 -11.95
CA PHE A 214 -4.30 8.36 -10.92
C PHE A 214 -4.56 9.84 -11.13
N ILE A 215 -5.17 10.49 -10.15
CA ILE A 215 -5.49 11.91 -10.19
C ILE A 215 -4.75 12.58 -9.04
N ALA A 216 -3.87 13.52 -9.35
CA ALA A 216 -3.19 14.30 -8.34
C ALA A 216 -3.58 15.78 -8.43
N LEU A 217 -4.09 16.32 -7.33
CA LEU A 217 -4.24 17.76 -7.10
C LEU A 217 -3.02 18.23 -6.30
N THR A 218 -2.23 19.13 -6.87
CA THR A 218 -1.03 19.67 -6.21
C THR A 218 -0.96 21.19 -6.29
N ARG A 219 -0.33 21.82 -5.31
CA ARG A 219 -0.06 23.26 -5.28
C ARG A 219 1.20 23.66 -6.03
N ALA A 220 1.98 22.70 -6.55
CA ALA A 220 3.20 23.00 -7.29
C ALA A 220 2.91 23.91 -8.50
N SER A 221 3.64 25.03 -8.58
CA SER A 221 3.50 26.02 -9.65
C SER A 221 3.92 25.49 -11.02
N SER A 222 4.63 24.36 -11.08
CA SER A 222 4.99 23.66 -12.31
C SER A 222 3.77 23.07 -13.04
N PHE A 223 2.61 22.97 -12.39
CA PHE A 223 1.38 22.51 -13.04
C PHE A 223 0.63 23.70 -13.65
N PRO A 224 0.23 23.61 -14.93
CA PRO A 224 -0.62 24.61 -15.56
C PRO A 224 -2.01 24.61 -14.91
N GLU A 225 -2.83 25.61 -15.24
CA GLU A 225 -4.22 25.67 -14.77
C GLU A 225 -5.08 24.51 -15.30
N GLY A 226 -4.70 23.96 -16.46
CA GLY A 226 -5.30 22.75 -17.03
C GLY A 226 -4.75 21.44 -16.45
N SER A 227 -5.01 20.35 -17.16
CA SER A 227 -4.53 19.01 -16.80
C SER A 227 -3.23 18.65 -17.52
N VAL A 228 -2.33 17.95 -16.83
CA VAL A 228 -1.10 17.39 -17.43
C VAL A 228 -1.14 15.89 -17.29
N VAL A 229 -0.86 15.19 -18.39
CA VAL A 229 -0.72 13.73 -18.37
C VAL A 229 0.56 13.35 -17.63
N LEU A 230 0.43 12.47 -16.66
CA LEU A 230 1.52 11.89 -15.90
C LEU A 230 1.96 10.60 -16.61
N GLU A 231 3.02 10.72 -17.40
CA GLU A 231 3.63 9.55 -18.02
C GLU A 231 4.36 8.74 -16.94
N PRO A 232 3.99 7.47 -16.71
CA PRO A 232 4.73 6.62 -15.80
C PRO A 232 6.16 6.43 -16.29
N VAL A 233 7.13 6.54 -15.39
CA VAL A 233 8.52 6.29 -15.72
C VAL A 233 8.73 4.78 -15.88
N ALA A 234 8.72 4.30 -17.13
CA ALA A 234 9.03 2.91 -17.46
C ALA A 234 10.49 2.61 -17.05
N GLY A 235 10.67 1.76 -16.04
CA GLY A 235 12.00 1.44 -15.51
C GLY A 235 12.28 2.02 -14.12
N GLY A 236 11.36 2.82 -13.57
CA GLY A 236 11.27 3.04 -12.13
C GLY A 236 10.78 1.78 -11.42
N GLN A 237 11.57 0.70 -11.45
CA GLN A 237 11.44 -0.32 -10.43
C GLN A 237 11.82 0.37 -9.11
N HIS A 238 10.83 0.98 -8.45
CA HIS A 238 10.88 1.03 -7.01
C HIS A 238 11.14 -0.42 -6.60
N ARG A 239 12.36 -0.68 -6.13
CA ARG A 239 12.63 -1.81 -5.24
C ARG A 239 11.75 -1.57 -4.02
N VAL A 240 10.46 -1.86 -4.17
CA VAL A 240 9.62 -2.28 -3.05
C VAL A 240 10.36 -3.52 -2.60
N GLY A 241 11.22 -3.34 -1.59
CA GLY A 241 11.95 -4.43 -0.99
C GLY A 241 10.91 -5.40 -0.50
N LYS A 242 10.57 -6.40 -1.32
CA LYS A 242 9.71 -7.48 -0.88
C LYS A 242 10.37 -7.99 0.40
N PRO A 243 9.63 -8.06 1.51
CA PRO A 243 10.20 -8.52 2.75
C PRO A 243 10.89 -9.86 2.52
N LEU A 244 12.23 -9.88 2.68
CA LEU A 244 13.11 -11.01 2.35
C LEU A 244 12.74 -12.30 3.12
N TRP A 245 11.88 -12.20 4.13
CA TRP A 245 11.38 -13.31 4.93
C TRP A 245 10.49 -14.29 4.16
N ILE A 246 9.87 -13.88 3.04
CA ILE A 246 9.02 -14.80 2.24
C ILE A 246 9.86 -15.82 1.46
N VAL A 247 11.09 -15.48 1.08
CA VAL A 247 11.99 -16.43 0.36
C VAL A 247 12.56 -17.49 1.31
N GLY A 248 12.71 -17.19 2.60
CA GLY A 248 13.18 -18.15 3.61
C GLY A 248 12.15 -19.25 3.95
N LEU A 249 10.86 -18.95 3.87
CA LEU A 249 9.79 -19.89 4.25
C LEU A 249 9.51 -20.96 3.19
N LEU A 250 9.66 -20.65 1.91
CA LEU A 250 9.55 -21.64 0.82
C LEU A 250 10.75 -22.60 0.78
N GLY A 251 11.93 -22.15 1.20
CA GLY A 251 13.11 -23.03 1.33
C GLY A 251 12.97 -24.08 2.43
N LEU A 252 12.26 -23.77 3.53
CA LEU A 252 12.08 -24.70 4.65
C LEU A 252 11.02 -25.78 4.36
N PHE A 253 9.96 -25.45 3.61
CA PHE A 253 8.93 -26.43 3.24
C PHE A 253 9.38 -27.44 2.18
N GLY A 254 10.28 -27.06 1.29
CA GLY A 254 10.86 -27.98 0.29
C GLY A 254 11.70 -29.11 0.91
N VAL A 255 12.34 -28.86 2.06
CA VAL A 255 13.17 -29.87 2.75
C VAL A 255 12.30 -30.87 3.55
N LEU A 256 11.12 -30.48 4.01
CA LEU A 256 10.25 -31.36 4.81
C LEU A 256 9.36 -32.29 3.96
N ILE A 257 9.04 -31.94 2.71
CA ILE A 257 8.20 -32.79 1.84
C ILE A 257 9.02 -33.87 1.11
N GLY A 258 10.34 -33.71 0.98
CA GLY A 258 11.22 -34.70 0.34
C GLY A 258 11.58 -35.93 1.20
N GLY A 259 11.17 -35.99 2.47
CA GLY A 259 11.65 -37.00 3.43
C GLY A 259 10.73 -38.19 3.72
N SER A 260 9.52 -38.27 3.15
CA SER A 260 8.50 -39.23 3.63
C SER A 260 8.06 -40.32 2.65
N LEU A 261 8.86 -40.67 1.64
CA LEU A 261 8.64 -41.90 0.86
C LEU A 261 9.90 -42.75 0.85
N LEU A 262 10.00 -43.68 1.79
CA LEU A 262 10.67 -44.99 1.69
C LEU A 262 10.49 -45.75 3.02
N MET A 263 9.33 -46.41 3.18
CA MET A 263 9.24 -47.56 4.09
C MET A 263 9.34 -48.84 3.26
N ARG A 264 10.51 -49.49 3.34
CA ARG A 264 10.68 -50.89 2.95
C ARG A 264 11.46 -51.61 4.05
N SER A 265 10.83 -52.66 4.55
CA SER A 265 11.30 -53.62 5.55
C SER A 265 12.62 -54.29 5.15
N SER A 266 13.56 -54.39 6.11
CA SER A 266 14.33 -55.62 6.45
C SER A 266 15.68 -55.31 7.11
N SER A 267 15.89 -55.92 8.29
CA SER A 267 17.15 -56.43 8.88
C SER A 267 18.36 -55.50 9.13
N ASN A 268 18.74 -55.44 10.42
CA ASN A 268 20.09 -55.32 10.99
C ASN A 268 21.18 -54.65 10.14
N SER A 269 21.49 -53.38 10.43
CA SER A 269 22.90 -52.93 10.44
C SER A 269 23.06 -51.67 11.29
N SER A 270 24.24 -51.55 11.90
CA SER A 270 24.70 -50.46 12.75
C SER A 270 24.60 -49.10 12.07
N VAL A 271 23.87 -48.17 12.67
CA VAL A 271 23.76 -46.78 12.23
C VAL A 271 25.04 -46.02 12.61
N PRO A 272 25.81 -45.45 11.67
CA PRO A 272 26.86 -44.50 12.00
C PRO A 272 26.24 -43.14 12.39
N PRO A 273 26.91 -42.33 13.22
CA PRO A 273 26.38 -41.05 13.68
C PRO A 273 26.18 -40.06 12.51
N PRO A 274 25.23 -39.12 12.63
CA PRO A 274 24.95 -38.15 11.59
C PRO A 274 26.17 -37.26 11.32
N THR A 275 26.53 -37.16 10.04
CA THR A 275 27.58 -36.25 9.58
C THR A 275 27.06 -34.82 9.66
N LEU A 276 27.66 -34.03 10.54
CA LEU A 276 27.38 -32.60 10.68
C LEU A 276 27.87 -31.89 9.41
N VAL A 277 26.94 -31.40 8.58
CA VAL A 277 27.28 -30.60 7.40
C VAL A 277 27.75 -29.23 7.89
N ARG A 278 29.03 -28.90 7.65
CA ARG A 278 29.57 -27.58 7.97
C ARG A 278 28.97 -26.51 7.05
N PRO A 279 28.66 -25.31 7.58
CA PRO A 279 28.34 -24.16 6.74
C PRO A 279 29.56 -23.76 5.89
N PRO A 280 29.36 -23.22 4.68
CA PRO A 280 30.45 -22.81 3.81
C PRO A 280 31.28 -21.71 4.48
N GLU A 281 32.58 -21.93 4.58
CA GLU A 281 33.51 -21.02 5.28
C GLU A 281 33.89 -19.82 4.40
N THR A 282 33.55 -19.86 3.11
CA THR A 282 33.87 -18.78 2.16
C THR A 282 32.72 -18.37 1.25
N GLN A 283 32.72 -17.09 0.87
CA GLN A 283 31.76 -16.51 -0.08
C GLN A 283 31.79 -17.18 -1.46
N ASN A 284 32.92 -17.78 -1.85
CA ASN A 284 33.07 -18.47 -3.13
C ASN A 284 32.41 -19.87 -3.12
N GLU A 285 32.38 -20.56 -1.98
CA GLU A 285 31.64 -21.83 -1.83
C GLU A 285 30.13 -21.59 -1.81
N ALA A 286 29.67 -20.54 -1.12
CA ALA A 286 28.27 -20.12 -1.16
C ALA A 286 27.81 -19.74 -2.58
N ARG A 287 28.67 -19.08 -3.36
CA ARG A 287 28.39 -18.75 -4.78
C ARG A 287 28.35 -19.99 -5.68
N ARG A 288 29.19 -21.01 -5.44
CA ARG A 288 29.13 -22.27 -6.19
C ARG A 288 27.87 -23.08 -5.88
N ALA A 289 27.43 -23.11 -4.62
CA ALA A 289 26.17 -23.76 -4.25
C ALA A 289 24.94 -23.05 -4.85
N ALA A 290 24.96 -21.71 -4.94
CA ALA A 290 23.88 -20.93 -5.56
C ALA A 290 23.81 -21.06 -7.09
N SER A 291 24.91 -21.44 -7.76
CA SER A 291 24.98 -21.61 -9.22
C SER A 291 24.20 -22.82 -9.75
N LEU A 292 23.72 -23.72 -8.88
CA LEU A 292 23.00 -24.94 -9.26
C LEU A 292 21.47 -24.76 -9.37
N VAL A 293 20.94 -23.60 -8.99
CA VAL A 293 19.50 -23.34 -8.97
C VAL A 293 19.18 -22.16 -9.89
N GLY A 294 18.63 -22.45 -11.07
CA GLY A 294 18.12 -21.43 -11.98
C GLY A 294 16.73 -20.99 -11.55
N ILE A 295 16.58 -19.73 -11.13
CA ILE A 295 15.29 -19.10 -10.85
C ILE A 295 14.93 -18.22 -12.04
N GLY A 296 13.87 -18.59 -12.77
CA GLY A 296 13.29 -17.79 -13.85
C GLY A 296 12.00 -17.10 -13.38
N VAL A 297 11.81 -15.84 -13.78
CA VAL A 297 10.58 -15.08 -13.55
C VAL A 297 10.00 -14.70 -14.90
N THR A 298 8.75 -15.08 -15.17
CA THR A 298 8.06 -14.71 -16.42
C THR A 298 7.54 -13.28 -16.34
N PRO A 299 7.26 -12.61 -17.47
CA PRO A 299 6.67 -11.26 -17.48
C PRO A 299 5.28 -11.17 -16.82
N TYR A 300 4.66 -12.29 -16.48
CA TYR A 300 3.37 -12.37 -15.77
C TYR A 300 3.51 -12.70 -14.27
N GLY A 301 4.75 -12.78 -13.75
CA GLY A 301 5.02 -12.94 -12.33
C GLY A 301 5.01 -14.38 -11.81
N GLU A 302 5.01 -15.38 -12.70
CA GLU A 302 5.22 -16.77 -12.29
C GLU A 302 6.70 -17.04 -12.05
N ILE A 303 7.00 -17.71 -10.94
CA ILE A 303 8.36 -18.11 -10.54
C ILE A 303 8.48 -19.61 -10.80
N TRP A 304 9.42 -19.99 -11.66
CA TRP A 304 9.74 -21.40 -11.92
C TRP A 304 11.15 -21.72 -11.41
N LEU A 305 11.27 -22.85 -10.71
CA LEU A 305 12.52 -23.39 -10.18
C LEU A 305 12.99 -24.53 -11.10
N SER A 306 14.15 -24.35 -11.72
CA SER A 306 14.79 -25.39 -12.53
C SER A 306 16.00 -25.95 -11.80
N VAL A 307 15.99 -27.25 -11.50
CA VAL A 307 17.16 -27.98 -10.98
C VAL A 307 17.84 -28.66 -12.17
N LEU A 308 19.02 -28.17 -12.56
CA LEU A 308 19.84 -28.82 -13.58
C LEU A 308 20.54 -30.03 -12.95
N GLY A 309 20.06 -31.24 -13.29
CA GLY A 309 20.76 -32.48 -12.99
C GLY A 309 22.02 -32.59 -13.84
N LEU A 310 23.19 -32.56 -13.21
CA LEU A 310 24.46 -32.91 -13.85
C LEU A 310 24.46 -34.42 -14.14
N VAL A 311 24.23 -34.80 -15.40
CA VAL A 311 24.55 -36.14 -15.91
C VAL A 311 26.06 -36.21 -16.08
N SER A 312 26.73 -36.95 -15.19
CA SER A 312 28.15 -37.24 -15.32
C SER A 312 28.36 -38.16 -16.53
N PRO A 313 29.23 -37.82 -17.50
CA PRO A 313 29.54 -38.74 -18.58
C PRO A 313 30.25 -39.98 -18.02
N LYS A 314 29.76 -41.14 -18.44
CA LYS A 314 30.30 -42.46 -18.12
C LYS A 314 31.70 -42.56 -18.74
N GLN A 315 32.70 -42.83 -17.91
CA GLN A 315 34.06 -43.09 -18.33
C GLN A 315 34.13 -44.57 -18.74
N ASP A 316 34.22 -44.83 -20.04
CA ASP A 316 34.40 -46.18 -20.57
C ASP A 316 35.87 -46.60 -20.42
N ASP A 317 36.11 -47.57 -19.52
CA ASP A 317 37.38 -48.29 -19.43
C ASP A 317 37.50 -49.29 -20.59
N ALA A 318 38.40 -49.00 -21.52
CA ALA A 318 38.82 -49.95 -22.54
C ALA A 318 39.97 -50.81 -21.99
N THR A 319 39.65 -52.04 -21.58
CA THR A 319 40.62 -53.14 -21.46
C THR A 319 40.18 -54.28 -22.40
N GLN A 320 40.91 -54.47 -23.49
CA GLN A 320 40.98 -55.78 -24.15
C GLN A 320 42.42 -56.03 -24.63
N THR A 321 43.00 -57.07 -24.04
CA THR A 321 44.20 -57.78 -24.45
C THR A 321 43.83 -59.03 -25.26
N HIS A 322 44.64 -59.27 -26.29
CA HIS A 322 44.96 -60.54 -26.97
C HIS A 322 43.91 -61.34 -27.77
N GLY A 323 44.23 -61.42 -29.07
CA GLY A 323 43.90 -62.47 -30.05
C GLY A 323 44.74 -62.23 -31.29
#